data_AF-A0A7C1C8L3-F1
#
_entry.id   AF-A0A7C1C8L3-F1
#
_cell.length_a   1.000
_cell.length_b   1.000
_cell.length_c   1.000
_cell.angle_alpha   90.00
_cell.angle_beta   90.00
_cell.angle_gamma   90.00
#
_symmetry.space_group_name_H-M   'P 1'
#
loop_
_entity.id
_entity.type
_entity.pdbx_description
1 polymer ?
#
loop_
_entity_poly.entity_id
_entity_poly.type
_entity_poly.pdbx_seq_one_letter_code
_entity_poly.pdbx_strand_id
1 'polypeptide(L)'
;MLNPTDKLLESGCDIEKKEKLCRSRGGESCAFDGAMIVLQPIADTAHLVHGPIACCGNSWEGRGTLSSKGELYKMGFTTDIDEIDIVYGSESKLLNAIVQACKSVHPKAIFVYSTCVSGLIG
;
A
#
# COMPACT_ATOMS: atom_id res chain seq x y z
N MET A 1 -18.57 -38.39 -27.36
CA MET A 1 -17.11 -38.13 -27.38
C MET A 1 -16.96 -36.68 -26.96
N LEU A 2 -16.60 -36.42 -25.70
CA LEU A 2 -16.53 -35.05 -25.16
C LEU A 2 -15.28 -34.35 -25.69
N ASN A 3 -15.38 -33.04 -25.94
CA ASN A 3 -14.29 -32.25 -26.50
C ASN A 3 -13.17 -32.07 -25.46
N PRO A 4 -11.91 -31.78 -25.88
CA PRO A 4 -10.78 -31.66 -24.96
C PRO A 4 -10.97 -30.64 -23.84
N THR A 5 -11.81 -29.63 -24.07
CA THR A 5 -12.23 -28.62 -23.09
C THR A 5 -13.09 -29.17 -21.96
N ASP A 6 -13.89 -30.20 -22.22
CA ASP A 6 -14.85 -30.73 -21.24
C ASP A 6 -14.13 -31.53 -20.13
N LYS A 7 -12.96 -32.12 -20.45
CA LYS A 7 -12.12 -32.84 -19.48
C LYS A 7 -11.44 -31.94 -18.45
N LEU A 8 -11.27 -30.64 -18.75
CA LEU A 8 -10.66 -29.67 -17.83
C LEU A 8 -11.65 -29.20 -16.75
N LEU A 9 -12.95 -29.49 -16.91
CA LEU A 9 -14.01 -29.11 -15.99
C LEU A 9 -14.45 -30.25 -15.06
N GLU A 10 -14.01 -31.49 -15.30
CA GLU A 10 -14.35 -32.65 -14.46
C GLU A 10 -13.66 -32.63 -13.09
N SER A 11 -12.47 -32.04 -12.98
CA SER A 11 -11.79 -31.80 -11.70
C SER A 11 -12.21 -30.46 -11.11
N GLY A 12 -13.41 -30.47 -10.53
CA GLY A 12 -14.13 -29.38 -9.86
C GLY A 12 -13.35 -28.12 -9.46
N CYS A 13 -13.71 -27.01 -10.11
CA CYS A 13 -13.88 -25.76 -9.40
C CYS A 13 -15.38 -25.48 -9.42
N ASP A 14 -16.04 -25.60 -8.27
CA ASP A 14 -17.46 -25.26 -8.16
C ASP A 14 -17.71 -23.86 -8.72
N ILE A 15 -18.83 -23.67 -9.43
CA ILE A 15 -19.30 -22.34 -9.79
C ILE A 15 -19.59 -21.61 -8.48
N GLU A 16 -18.68 -20.72 -8.08
CA GLU A 16 -18.80 -19.98 -6.82
C GLU A 16 -20.18 -19.34 -6.72
N LYS A 17 -20.96 -19.79 -5.74
CA LYS A 17 -22.22 -19.14 -5.39
C LYS A 17 -21.90 -17.71 -4.95
N LYS A 18 -22.49 -16.80 -5.70
CA LYS A 18 -22.30 -15.35 -5.67
C LYS A 18 -22.72 -14.75 -4.33
N GLU A 19 -21.83 -14.79 -3.34
CA GLU A 19 -21.71 -13.77 -2.29
C GLU A 19 -20.23 -13.54 -1.95
N LYS A 20 -19.41 -13.26 -2.95
CA LYS A 20 -18.11 -12.59 -2.74
C LYS A 20 -18.33 -11.12 -2.44
N LEU A 21 -19.04 -10.81 -1.35
CA LEU A 21 -18.75 -9.56 -0.67
C LEU A 21 -17.41 -9.80 0.01
N CYS A 22 -16.35 -9.17 -0.50
CA CYS A 22 -15.06 -9.10 0.18
C CYS A 22 -15.25 -8.32 1.49
N ARG A 23 -15.90 -8.95 2.48
CA ARG A 23 -15.96 -8.46 3.85
C ARG A 23 -14.60 -8.81 4.42
N SER A 24 -13.66 -7.88 4.34
CA SER A 24 -12.53 -7.83 5.27
C SER A 24 -13.13 -7.89 6.68
N ARG A 25 -13.18 -9.10 7.26
CA ARG A 25 -13.52 -9.29 8.66
C ARG A 25 -12.27 -8.90 9.42
N GLY A 26 -12.33 -7.76 10.12
CA GLY A 26 -11.23 -7.12 10.86
C GLY A 26 -10.16 -8.08 11.38
N GLY A 27 -9.12 -8.30 10.57
CA GLY A 27 -8.10 -9.31 10.85
C GLY A 27 -6.81 -9.23 10.04
N GLU A 28 -6.80 -8.71 8.81
CA GLU A 28 -5.56 -8.89 8.01
C GLU A 28 -5.10 -7.73 7.11
N SER A 29 -5.83 -6.62 7.00
CA SER A 29 -5.34 -5.43 6.28
C SER A 29 -6.29 -4.22 6.43
N CYS A 30 -5.76 -3.01 6.55
CA CYS A 30 -6.53 -1.77 6.44
C CYS A 30 -6.56 -1.27 4.98
N ALA A 31 -7.38 -0.26 4.66
CA ALA A 31 -7.47 0.26 3.29
C ALA A 31 -6.11 0.78 2.76
N PHE A 32 -5.30 1.37 3.64
CA PHE A 32 -3.93 1.76 3.34
C PHE A 32 -3.06 0.57 2.94
N ASP A 33 -3.06 -0.49 3.75
CA ASP A 33 -2.25 -1.68 3.52
C ASP A 33 -2.67 -2.38 2.21
N GLY A 34 -3.98 -2.44 1.91
CA GLY A 34 -4.48 -2.88 0.61
C GLY A 34 -3.99 -2.03 -0.57
N ALA A 35 -3.98 -0.71 -0.43
CA ALA A 35 -3.46 0.19 -1.46
C ALA A 35 -1.95 0.00 -1.68
N MET A 36 -1.19 -0.16 -0.61
CA MET A 36 0.25 -0.42 -0.66
C MET A 36 0.55 -1.75 -1.37
N ILE A 37 -0.19 -2.83 -1.07
CA ILE A 37 -0.02 -4.12 -1.77
C ILE A 37 -0.16 -3.98 -3.29
N VAL A 38 -1.09 -3.15 -3.75
CA VAL A 38 -1.35 -2.95 -5.18
C VAL A 38 -0.31 -2.02 -5.82
N LEU A 39 0.12 -0.97 -5.12
CA LEU A 39 0.93 0.09 -5.70
C LEU A 39 2.44 -0.07 -5.48
N GLN A 40 2.88 -0.76 -4.42
CA GLN A 40 4.30 -0.98 -4.13
C GLN A 40 5.10 -1.61 -5.28
N PRO A 41 4.53 -2.46 -6.17
CA PRO A 41 5.22 -2.95 -7.37
C PRO A 41 5.62 -1.88 -8.39
N ILE A 42 5.18 -0.63 -8.25
CA ILE A 42 5.62 0.49 -9.09
C ILE A 42 6.99 0.99 -8.57
N ALA A 43 8.01 0.18 -8.87
CA ALA A 43 9.31 0.17 -8.22
C ALA A 43 10.22 1.41 -8.41
N ASP A 44 9.87 2.31 -9.34
CA ASP A 44 10.59 3.57 -9.60
C ASP A 44 9.88 4.81 -9.01
N THR A 45 8.90 4.59 -8.14
CA THR A 45 8.18 5.62 -7.40
C THR A 45 8.52 5.60 -5.91
N ALA A 46 8.41 6.74 -5.25
CA ALA A 46 8.52 6.81 -3.80
C ALA A 46 7.14 6.63 -3.17
N HIS A 47 7.01 5.65 -2.28
CA HIS A 47 5.79 5.36 -1.54
C HIS A 47 5.88 6.01 -0.15
N LEU A 48 5.24 7.17 0.01
CA LEU A 48 5.27 7.99 1.21
C LEU A 48 4.02 7.76 2.07
N VAL A 49 4.20 7.18 3.25
CA VAL A 49 3.14 6.96 4.23
C VAL A 49 2.97 8.22 5.09
N HIS A 50 1.80 8.84 5.02
CA HIS A 50 1.46 9.97 5.90
C HIS A 50 0.76 9.46 7.15
N GLY A 51 1.54 9.20 8.19
CA GLY A 51 1.06 8.60 9.44
C GLY A 51 2.19 8.35 10.43
N PRO A 52 1.88 7.77 11.61
CA PRO A 52 2.89 7.34 12.56
C PRO A 52 3.78 6.23 11.98
N ILE A 53 5.02 6.10 12.46
CA ILE A 53 5.97 5.07 12.02
C ILE A 53 5.38 3.66 11.99
N ALA A 54 4.47 3.33 12.91
CA ALA A 54 3.85 2.02 13.01
C ALA A 54 3.09 1.60 11.73
N CYS A 55 2.47 2.53 11.01
CA CYS A 55 1.80 2.21 9.74
C CYS A 55 2.81 1.81 8.67
N CYS A 56 3.90 2.58 8.54
CA CYS A 56 4.94 2.26 7.57
C CYS A 56 5.68 0.98 7.96
N GLY A 57 6.18 0.88 9.20
CA GLY A 57 7.02 -0.23 9.65
C GLY A 57 6.36 -1.59 9.61
N ASN A 58 5.05 -1.69 9.86
CA ASN A 58 4.33 -2.97 9.85
C ASN A 58 3.89 -3.41 8.46
N SER A 59 3.58 -2.46 7.56
CA SER A 59 3.11 -2.77 6.21
C SER A 59 4.25 -2.89 5.19
N TRP A 60 5.41 -2.29 5.47
CA TRP A 60 6.49 -2.23 4.49
C TRP A 60 7.01 -3.62 4.12
N GLU A 61 7.04 -3.91 2.81
CA GLU A 61 7.50 -5.19 2.27
C GLU A 61 6.78 -6.45 2.82
N GLY A 62 5.59 -6.28 3.43
CA GLY A 62 4.84 -7.39 4.04
C GLY A 62 4.35 -8.48 3.08
N ARG A 63 4.50 -8.29 1.76
CA ARG A 63 4.09 -9.23 0.69
C ARG A 63 5.18 -9.54 -0.33
N GLY A 64 6.38 -8.95 -0.21
CA GLY A 64 7.53 -9.19 -1.08
C GLY A 64 7.31 -8.70 -2.52
N THR A 65 7.72 -7.47 -2.81
CA THR A 65 7.70 -6.95 -4.18
C THR A 65 8.94 -7.41 -4.96
N LEU A 66 8.73 -7.84 -6.22
CA LEU A 66 9.82 -8.19 -7.13
C LEU A 66 9.83 -7.21 -8.28
N SER A 67 10.98 -6.56 -8.48
CA SER A 67 11.21 -5.73 -9.66
C SER A 67 12.57 -6.03 -10.28
N SER A 68 12.65 -5.87 -11.60
CA SER A 68 13.89 -5.88 -12.36
C SER A 68 14.40 -4.48 -12.69
N LYS A 69 13.59 -3.44 -12.44
CA LYS A 69 13.90 -2.02 -12.71
C LYS A 69 13.33 -1.13 -11.61
N GLY A 70 14.15 -0.23 -11.10
CA GLY A 70 13.78 0.61 -9.96
C GLY A 70 13.94 -0.14 -8.64
N GLU A 71 14.48 0.56 -7.66
CA GLU A 71 14.85 0.02 -6.35
C GLU A 71 14.12 0.72 -5.20
N LEU A 72 13.27 1.71 -5.52
CA LEU A 72 12.65 2.57 -4.51
C LEU A 72 11.56 1.85 -3.70
N TYR A 73 10.98 0.79 -4.24
CA TYR A 73 10.03 -0.05 -3.49
C TYR A 73 10.64 -0.70 -2.24
N LYS A 74 11.97 -0.86 -2.20
CA LYS A 74 12.70 -1.39 -1.04
C LYS A 74 12.85 -0.36 0.08
N MET A 75 12.59 0.92 -0.20
CA MET A 75 12.82 2.03 0.73
C MET A 75 11.51 2.59 1.29
N GLY A 76 11.30 2.43 2.59
CA GLY A 76 10.18 3.01 3.32
C GLY A 76 10.30 4.52 3.50
N PHE A 77 9.27 5.27 3.12
CA PHE A 77 9.16 6.70 3.40
C PHE A 77 7.94 6.95 4.28
N THR A 78 8.11 7.73 5.35
CA THR A 78 7.00 8.14 6.22
C THR A 78 7.20 9.57 6.71
N THR A 79 6.10 10.26 7.01
CA THR A 79 6.15 11.54 7.73
C THR A 79 6.38 11.37 9.23
N ASP A 80 6.18 10.16 9.75
CA ASP A 80 6.27 9.81 11.17
C ASP A 80 5.54 10.82 12.09
N ILE A 81 4.22 10.87 11.95
CA ILE A 81 3.36 11.76 12.75
C ILE A 81 3.47 11.39 14.23
N ASP A 82 3.82 12.36 15.08
CA ASP A 82 3.87 12.25 16.53
C ASP A 82 2.67 12.93 17.23
N GLU A 83 2.63 12.95 18.56
CA GLU A 83 1.50 13.58 19.27
C GLU A 83 1.39 15.09 19.03
N ILE A 84 2.50 15.78 18.79
CA ILE A 84 2.51 17.23 18.54
C ILE A 84 1.89 17.51 17.18
N ASP A 85 2.28 16.72 16.18
CA ASP A 85 1.73 16.78 14.82
C ASP A 85 0.20 16.49 14.81
N ILE A 86 -0.29 15.62 15.68
CA ILE A 86 -1.74 15.34 15.83
C ILE A 86 -2.49 16.56 16.38
N VAL A 87 -1.88 17.28 17.32
CA VAL A 87 -2.52 18.44 17.98
C VAL A 87 -2.49 19.68 17.09
N TYR A 88 -1.38 19.91 16.38
CA TYR A 88 -1.14 21.16 15.63
C TYR A 88 -1.25 21.04 14.12
N GLY A 89 -1.46 19.83 13.59
CA GLY A 89 -1.45 19.55 12.16
C GLY A 89 -0.06 19.13 11.66
N SER A 90 -0.06 18.42 10.53
CA SER A 90 1.14 17.75 10.00
C SER A 90 1.38 18.00 8.50
N GLU A 91 0.63 18.94 7.91
CA GLU A 91 0.65 19.27 6.49
C GLU A 91 2.01 19.85 6.07
N SER A 92 2.61 20.66 6.94
CA SER A 92 3.98 21.18 6.71
C SER A 92 5.02 20.06 6.72
N LYS A 93 4.83 19.05 7.58
CA LYS A 93 5.71 17.87 7.64
C LYS A 93 5.57 17.02 6.38
N LEU A 94 4.34 16.84 5.89
CA LEU A 94 4.07 16.18 4.60
C LEU A 94 4.74 16.90 3.43
N LEU A 95 4.58 18.22 3.32
CA LEU A 95 5.23 19.00 2.26
C LEU A 95 6.76 18.85 2.30
N ASN A 96 7.34 18.98 3.49
CA ASN A 96 8.78 18.83 3.67
C ASN A 96 9.25 17.42 3.31
N ALA A 97 8.51 16.37 3.69
CA ALA A 97 8.84 14.99 3.34
C ALA A 97 8.80 14.75 1.83
N ILE A 98 7.80 15.30 1.12
CA ILE A 98 7.70 15.21 -0.35
C ILE A 98 8.91 15.90 -1.00
N VAL A 99 9.25 17.12 -0.56
CA VAL A 99 10.39 17.88 -1.09
C VAL A 99 11.71 17.15 -0.82
N GLN A 100 11.89 16.60 0.38
CA GLN A 100 13.09 15.83 0.74
C GLN A 100 13.19 14.55 -0.07
N ALA A 101 12.10 13.78 -0.24
CA ALA A 101 12.10 12.58 -1.08
C ALA A 101 12.47 12.92 -2.52
N CYS A 102 11.91 13.99 -3.08
CA CYS A 102 12.23 14.44 -4.44
C CYS A 102 13.73 14.77 -4.61
N LYS A 103 14.32 15.50 -3.65
CA LYS A 103 15.73 15.89 -3.68
C LYS A 103 16.71 14.75 -3.40
N SER A 104 16.32 13.79 -2.55
CA SER A 104 17.23 12.75 -2.08
C SER A 104 17.28 11.56 -3.03
N VAL A 105 16.13 11.09 -3.51
CA VAL A 105 16.04 9.85 -4.30
C VAL A 105 15.53 10.03 -5.73
N HIS A 106 15.15 11.26 -6.11
CA HIS A 106 14.74 11.61 -7.48
C HIS A 106 13.73 10.62 -8.09
N PRO A 107 12.60 10.32 -7.41
CA PRO A 107 11.63 9.35 -7.88
C PRO A 107 10.90 9.86 -9.14
N LYS A 108 10.39 8.96 -9.98
CA LYS A 108 9.58 9.38 -11.15
C LYS A 108 8.21 9.92 -10.75
N ALA A 109 7.66 9.42 -9.66
CA ALA A 109 6.44 9.90 -9.04
C ALA A 109 6.45 9.60 -7.54
N ILE A 110 5.58 10.26 -6.79
CA ILE A 110 5.41 10.06 -5.35
C ILE A 110 3.96 9.68 -5.11
N PHE A 111 3.74 8.53 -4.47
CA PHE A 111 2.43 8.14 -3.97
C PHE A 111 2.34 8.45 -2.49
N VAL A 112 1.41 9.31 -2.12
CA VAL A 112 1.13 9.65 -0.72
C VAL A 112 -0.03 8.80 -0.22
N TYR A 113 0.20 8.05 0.85
CA TYR A 113 -0.82 7.23 1.48
C TYR A 113 -1.37 7.89 2.74
N SER A 114 -2.68 8.13 2.78
CA SER A 114 -3.37 8.51 4.00
C SER A 114 -3.50 7.32 4.94
N THR A 115 -3.29 7.54 6.23
CA THR A 115 -3.53 6.54 7.29
C THR A 115 -4.75 6.92 8.13
N CYS A 116 -5.12 6.07 9.08
CA CYS A 116 -6.22 6.37 10.00
C CYS A 116 -5.98 7.68 10.79
N VAL A 117 -4.73 7.96 11.16
CA VAL A 117 -4.38 9.15 11.96
C VAL A 117 -4.49 10.41 11.13
N SER A 118 -3.85 10.46 9.96
CA SER A 118 -3.96 11.62 9.07
C SER A 118 -5.40 11.85 8.62
N GLY A 119 -6.16 10.78 8.35
CA GLY A 119 -7.57 10.89 7.96
C GLY A 119 -8.51 11.35 9.08
N LEU A 120 -8.10 11.20 10.35
CA LEU A 120 -8.91 11.62 11.50
C LEU A 120 -8.74 13.12 11.81
N ILE A 121 -7.51 13.64 11.70
CA ILE A 121 -7.20 15.02 12.06
C ILE A 121 -7.64 16.05 11.01
N GLY A 122 -7.94 15.61 9.79
CA GLY A 122 -8.37 16.45 8.67
C GLY A 122 -7.23 16.83 7.73
#